data_AF-A0A6M1SHH3-F1
#
_entry.id   AF-A0A6M1SHH3-F1
#
_cell.length_a   1.000
_cell.length_b   1.000
_cell.length_c   1.000
_cell.angle_alpha   90.00
_cell.angle_beta   90.00
_cell.angle_gamma   90.00
#
_symmetry.space_group_name_H-M   'P 1'
#
loop_
_entity.id
_entity.type
_entity.pdbx_description
1 polymer ?
#
loop_
_entity_poly.entity_id
_entity_poly.type
_entity_poly.pdbx_seq_one_letter_code
_entity_poly.pdbx_strand_id
1 'polypeptide(L)'
;MQFPRSRAEAEGTKHEALWQTPPHWPDHVRLVPIADYDKWGLDGSNQLYWDGVPVLTRNTIRLEGWTLFFAAAATMATAVSALWPITLHFHWFGW
;
A
#
# COMPACT_ATOMS: atom_id res chain seq x y z
N MET A 1 26.24 -7.67 -6.23
CA MET A 1 26.42 -6.59 -7.23
C MET A 1 25.57 -5.41 -6.79
N GLN A 2 26.15 -4.21 -6.70
CA GLN A 2 25.40 -3.02 -6.29
C GLN A 2 24.77 -2.41 -7.55
N PHE A 3 23.44 -2.46 -7.65
CA PHE A 3 22.71 -1.82 -8.74
C PHE A 3 22.51 -0.33 -8.42
N PRO A 4 22.62 0.56 -9.42
CA PRO A 4 22.30 1.98 -9.25
C PRO A 4 20.85 2.13 -8.76
N ARG A 5 20.56 3.15 -7.95
CA ARG A 5 19.25 3.38 -7.33
C ARG A 5 18.38 4.38 -8.08
N SER A 6 18.94 5.09 -9.06
CA SER A 6 18.23 6.10 -9.86
C SER A 6 18.76 6.16 -11.29
N ARG A 7 17.99 6.77 -12.20
CA ARG A 7 18.38 6.99 -13.60
C ARG A 7 19.72 7.76 -13.69
N ALA A 8 19.86 8.85 -12.92
CA ALA A 8 21.07 9.67 -12.90
C ALA A 8 22.31 8.89 -12.42
N GLU A 9 22.16 7.93 -11.51
CA GLU A 9 23.26 7.06 -11.04
C GLU A 9 23.61 5.96 -12.06
N ALA A 10 22.67 5.63 -12.96
CA ALA A 10 22.87 4.62 -13.97
C ALA A 10 23.47 5.17 -15.28
N GLU A 11 23.45 6.48 -15.49
CA GLU A 11 24.04 7.15 -16.66
C GLU A 11 25.54 6.84 -16.76
N GLY A 12 25.99 6.39 -17.94
CA GLY A 12 27.38 6.00 -18.17
C GLY A 12 27.77 4.64 -17.56
N THR A 13 26.83 3.93 -16.92
CA THR A 13 27.05 2.55 -16.46
C THR A 13 26.54 1.53 -17.46
N LYS A 14 27.00 0.28 -17.34
CA LYS A 14 26.46 -0.86 -18.11
C LYS A 14 24.95 -1.12 -17.90
N HIS A 15 24.33 -0.46 -16.93
CA HIS A 15 22.92 -0.63 -16.57
C HIS A 15 22.02 0.49 -17.07
N GLU A 16 22.55 1.51 -17.76
CA GLU A 16 21.78 2.66 -18.26
C GLU A 16 20.54 2.26 -19.07
N ALA A 17 20.68 1.27 -19.95
CA ALA A 17 19.59 0.76 -20.78
C ALA A 17 18.39 0.22 -19.97
N LEU A 18 18.61 -0.22 -18.72
CA LEU A 18 17.54 -0.69 -17.85
C LEU A 18 16.68 0.45 -17.28
N TRP A 19 17.19 1.68 -17.33
CA TRP A 19 16.52 2.89 -16.82
C TRP A 19 15.84 3.73 -17.91
N GLN A 20 15.93 3.29 -19.17
CA GLN A 20 15.19 3.83 -20.30
C GLN A 20 13.76 3.30 -20.30
N THR A 21 13.01 3.68 -19.27
CA THR A 21 11.59 3.33 -19.11
C THR A 21 10.69 4.33 -19.84
N PRO A 22 9.48 3.91 -20.27
CA PRO A 22 8.52 4.80 -20.92
C PRO A 22 8.23 6.07 -20.10
N PRO A 23 7.90 7.21 -20.74
CA PRO A 23 7.74 8.49 -20.03
C PRO A 23 6.62 8.52 -18.98
N HIS A 24 5.65 7.60 -19.09
CA HIS A 24 4.53 7.49 -18.14
C HIS A 24 4.87 6.64 -16.91
N TRP A 25 6.05 6.00 -16.86
CA TRP A 25 6.49 5.24 -15.70
C TRP A 25 7.12 6.17 -14.65
N PRO A 26 7.02 5.82 -13.37
CA PRO A 26 7.73 6.56 -12.33
C PRO A 26 9.24 6.46 -12.51
N ASP A 27 9.96 7.55 -12.24
CA ASP A 27 11.43 7.65 -12.46
C ASP A 27 12.28 6.66 -11.66
N HIS A 28 11.72 6.10 -10.60
CA HIS A 28 12.38 5.09 -9.75
C HIS A 28 12.14 3.65 -10.22
N VAL A 29 11.40 3.46 -11.32
CA VAL A 29 11.14 2.15 -11.90
C VAL A 29 12.17 1.87 -12.99
N ARG A 30 12.74 0.66 -12.96
CA ARG A 30 13.66 0.12 -13.95
C ARG A 30 13.13 -1.15 -14.57
N LEU A 31 13.60 -1.46 -15.76
CA LEU A 31 13.34 -2.74 -16.42
C LEU A 31 14.15 -3.86 -15.74
N VAL A 32 13.51 -5.02 -15.63
CA VAL A 32 14.15 -6.26 -15.21
C VAL A 32 14.56 -7.05 -16.45
N PRO A 33 15.85 -7.38 -16.65
CA PRO A 33 16.31 -8.14 -17.80
C PRO A 33 15.66 -9.52 -17.87
N ILE A 34 15.45 -10.05 -19.09
CA ILE A 34 14.85 -11.38 -19.26
C ILE A 34 15.69 -12.50 -18.60
N ALA A 35 17.01 -12.36 -18.61
CA ALA A 35 17.94 -13.31 -17.97
C ALA A 35 17.83 -13.34 -16.44
N ASP A 36 17.21 -12.33 -15.83
CA ASP A 36 16.98 -12.31 -14.39
C ASP A 36 15.58 -12.83 -14.01
N TYR A 37 14.74 -13.26 -14.97
CA TYR A 37 13.39 -13.77 -14.65
C TYR A 37 13.43 -15.02 -13.79
N ASP A 38 14.45 -15.87 -13.95
CA ASP A 38 14.65 -17.09 -13.16
C ASP A 38 14.89 -16.81 -11.66
N LYS A 39 15.13 -15.54 -11.30
CA LYS A 39 15.29 -15.09 -9.90
C LYS A 39 13.95 -14.74 -9.23
N TRP A 40 12.85 -14.71 -9.98
CA TRP A 40 11.51 -14.61 -9.41
C TRP A 40 11.10 -15.96 -8.84
N GLY A 41 10.64 -15.95 -7.59
CA GLY A 41 10.11 -17.13 -6.92
C GLY A 41 8.85 -16.80 -6.13
N LEU A 42 8.02 -17.81 -5.92
CA LEU A 42 6.91 -17.78 -4.97
C LEU A 42 7.23 -18.77 -3.86
N ASP A 43 6.98 -18.38 -2.61
CA ASP A 43 7.00 -19.34 -1.50
C ASP A 43 5.65 -20.06 -1.36
N GLY A 44 5.57 -21.01 -0.42
CA GLY A 44 4.34 -21.76 -0.15
C GLY A 44 3.17 -20.91 0.40
N SER A 45 3.42 -19.65 0.73
CA SER A 45 2.42 -18.66 1.18
C SER A 45 2.06 -17.63 0.10
N ASN A 46 2.45 -17.86 -1.16
CA ASN A 46 2.27 -16.92 -2.28
C ASN A 46 2.98 -15.57 -2.10
N GLN A 47 3.99 -15.49 -1.24
CA GLN A 47 4.84 -14.30 -1.13
C GLN A 47 5.81 -14.28 -2.31
N LEU A 48 5.91 -13.13 -2.97
CA LEU A 48 6.82 -12.93 -4.10
C LEU A 48 8.24 -12.64 -3.60
N TYR A 49 9.21 -13.34 -4.17
CA TYR A 49 10.64 -13.19 -3.91
C TYR A 49 11.38 -12.81 -5.19
N TRP A 50 12.39 -11.96 -5.02
CA TRP A 50 13.37 -11.60 -6.04
C TRP A 50 14.76 -11.93 -5.52
N ASP A 51 15.46 -12.86 -6.16
CA ASP A 51 16.83 -13.25 -5.78
C ASP A 51 16.91 -13.70 -4.30
N GLY A 52 15.87 -14.41 -3.83
CA GLY A 52 15.75 -14.85 -2.43
C GLY A 52 15.35 -13.77 -1.43
N VAL A 53 15.13 -12.52 -1.87
CA VAL A 53 14.68 -11.41 -1.02
C VAL A 53 13.17 -11.19 -1.20
N PRO A 54 12.37 -11.06 -0.12
CA PRO A 54 10.93 -10.85 -0.24
C PRO A 54 10.63 -9.48 -0.87
N VAL A 55 9.80 -9.46 -1.90
CA VAL A 55 9.29 -8.23 -2.50
C VAL A 55 8.12 -7.72 -1.67
N LEU A 56 8.37 -6.65 -0.93
CA LEU A 56 7.37 -6.00 -0.10
C LEU A 56 6.37 -5.25 -0.98
N THR A 57 5.23 -5.88 -1.26
CA THR A 57 4.09 -5.20 -1.86
C THR A 57 3.41 -4.38 -0.76
N ARG A 58 3.62 -3.06 -0.74
CA ARG A 58 2.94 -2.18 0.23
C ARG A 58 1.47 -2.03 -0.17
N ASN A 59 0.63 -2.94 0.29
CA ASN A 59 -0.82 -2.83 0.11
C ASN A 59 -1.37 -1.84 1.13
N THR A 60 -1.50 -0.56 0.75
CA THR A 60 -2.04 0.47 1.64
C THR A 60 -3.55 0.52 1.44
N ILE A 61 -4.33 -0.08 2.36
CA ILE A 61 -5.78 0.10 2.37
C ILE A 61 -6.03 1.56 2.78
N ARG A 62 -6.21 2.43 1.80
CA ARG A 62 -6.65 3.80 2.02
C ARG A 62 -8.17 3.81 2.05
N LEU A 63 -8.75 4.14 3.20
CA LEU A 63 -10.14 4.56 3.23
C LEU A 63 -10.23 5.89 2.49
N GLU A 64 -11.00 5.90 1.41
CA GLU A 64 -11.37 7.12 0.70
C GLU A 64 -12.09 8.06 1.68
N GLY A 65 -11.82 9.38 1.60
CA GLY A 65 -12.25 10.33 2.64
C GLY A 65 -13.76 10.29 2.94
N TRP A 66 -14.58 10.04 1.92
CA TRP A 66 -16.03 9.85 2.07
C TRP A 66 -16.39 8.58 2.86
N THR A 67 -15.68 7.47 2.64
CA THR A 67 -15.87 6.23 3.40
C THR A 67 -15.53 6.43 4.87
N LEU A 68 -14.45 7.16 5.15
CA LEU A 68 -14.07 7.48 6.53
C LEU A 68 -15.14 8.33 7.23
N PHE A 69 -15.70 9.32 6.52
CA PHE A 69 -16.79 10.15 7.03
C PHE A 69 -18.04 9.32 7.38
N PHE A 70 -18.49 8.46 6.48
CA PHE A 70 -19.66 7.61 6.74
C PHE A 70 -19.41 6.58 7.85
N ALA A 71 -18.21 6.00 7.92
CA ALA A 71 -17.84 5.07 8.99
C ALA A 71 -17.87 5.76 10.37
N ALA A 72 -17.36 7.00 10.45
CA ALA A 72 -17.44 7.80 11.66
C ALA A 72 -18.89 8.12 12.04
N ALA A 73 -19.70 8.57 11.09
CA ALA A 73 -21.12 8.87 11.33
C ALA A 73 -21.91 7.64 11.82
N ALA A 74 -21.71 6.48 11.20
CA ALA A 74 -22.37 5.23 11.59
C ALA A 74 -21.96 4.77 12.99
N THR A 75 -20.67 4.91 13.34
CA THR A 75 -20.16 4.59 14.67
C THR A 75 -20.80 5.48 15.74
N MET A 76 -20.89 6.80 15.49
CA MET A 76 -21.55 7.73 16.41
C MET A 76 -23.04 7.44 16.55
N ALA A 77 -23.75 7.21 15.44
CA ALA A 77 -25.17 6.87 15.47
C ALA A 77 -25.42 5.60 16.30
N THR A 78 -24.59 4.56 16.12
CA THR A 78 -24.67 3.32 16.89
C THR A 78 -24.44 3.57 18.39
N ALA A 79 -23.46 4.39 18.74
CA ALA A 79 -23.18 4.74 20.13
C ALA A 79 -24.35 5.50 20.78
N VAL A 80 -24.94 6.47 20.07
CA VAL A 80 -26.10 7.23 20.55
C VAL A 80 -27.30 6.30 20.73
N SER A 81 -27.59 5.45 19.74
CA SER A 81 -28.70 4.49 19.82
C SER A 81 -28.54 3.49 20.97
N ALA A 82 -27.31 3.09 21.29
CA ALA A 82 -27.04 2.18 22.40
C ALA A 82 -27.26 2.85 23.77
N LEU A 83 -26.93 4.14 23.90
CA LEU A 83 -27.02 4.88 25.16
C LEU A 83 -28.42 5.47 25.41
N TRP A 84 -29.17 5.84 24.36
CA TRP A 84 -30.51 6.42 24.46
C TRP A 84 -31.49 5.66 25.37
N PRO A 85 -31.66 4.32 25.28
CA PRO A 85 -32.58 3.60 26.16
C PRO A 85 -32.15 3.64 27.64
N ILE A 86 -30.85 3.68 27.92
CA ILE A 86 -30.32 3.78 29.29
C ILE A 86 -30.60 5.17 29.85
N THR A 87 -30.35 6.22 29.07
CA THR A 87 -30.60 7.61 29.48
C THR A 87 -32.09 7.85 29.78
N LEU A 88 -33.00 7.29 28.97
CA LEU A 88 -34.44 7.35 29.22
C LEU A 88 -34.85 6.55 30.46
N HIS A 89 -34.25 5.37 30.70
CA HIS A 89 -34.59 4.52 31.84
C HIS A 89 -34.22 5.15 33.20
N PHE A 90 -33.14 5.92 33.27
CA PHE A 90 -32.67 6.53 34.52
C PHE A 90 -33.09 8.00 34.72
N HIS A 91 -33.93 8.58 33.84
CA HIS A 91 -34.45 9.96 33.96
C HIS A 91 -33.37 11.03 34.21
N TRP A 92 -32.19 10.91 33.61
CA TRP A 92 -31.06 11.84 33.84
C TRP A 92 -31.33 13.28 33.38
N PHE A 93 -32.29 13.49 32.47
CA PHE A 93 -32.80 14.82 32.10
C PHE A 93 -34.28 14.90 32.48
N GLY A 94 -34.55 15.23 33.74
CA GLY A 94 -35.89 15.44 34.25
C GLY A 94 -36.55 16.72 33.68
N TRP A 95 -37.81 16.58 33.31
CA TRP A 95 -38.85 17.60 33.53
C TRP A 95 -39.78 17.07 34.61
#